data_AF-A0A1Q7HW41-F1
#
_entry.id   AF-A0A1Q7HW41-F1
#
_cell.length_a   1.000
_cell.length_b   1.000
_cell.length_c   1.000
_cell.angle_alpha   90.00
_cell.angle_beta   90.00
_cell.angle_gamma   90.00
#
_symmetry.space_group_name_H-M   'P 1'
#
loop_
_entity.id
_entity.type
_entity.pdbx_description
1 polymer ?
#
loop_
_entity_poly.entity_id
_entity_poly.type
_entity_poly.pdbx_seq_one_letter_code
_entity_poly.pdbx_strand_id
1 'polypeptide(L)'
;MNATWPRSNGRLAIATPWLALFAFLVAAQTSHLLEHVAQIVQIHLLGLSGPDASGIVGRLDIEWVHFIWNTGVVVVLAALLIHDRANRWLALATLIASWHLVEHDVIMRTFLATGIPGSPGLLASGGALAGGLALSRPDLHFVYNLVETAAIAFAYVMQLRLHAARPERLDQGRKSDLVRR
;
A
#
# COMPACT_ATOMS: atom_id res chain seq x y z
N MET A 1 -12.78 -25.13 -33.85
CA MET A 1 -11.81 -24.92 -32.75
C MET A 1 -11.73 -23.43 -32.48
N ASN A 2 -12.35 -22.92 -31.40
CA ASN A 2 -12.28 -21.50 -31.06
C ASN A 2 -11.00 -21.26 -30.26
N ALA A 3 -10.00 -20.65 -30.91
CA ALA A 3 -8.79 -20.19 -30.23
C ALA A 3 -9.15 -19.03 -29.29
N THR A 4 -9.29 -19.32 -28.00
CA THR A 4 -9.38 -18.27 -26.97
C THR A 4 -7.99 -17.69 -26.76
N TRP A 5 -7.73 -16.55 -27.40
CA TRP A 5 -6.53 -15.76 -27.13
C TRP A 5 -6.45 -15.42 -25.63
N PRO A 6 -5.30 -15.62 -24.96
CA PRO A 6 -5.14 -15.18 -23.58
C PRO A 6 -5.38 -13.66 -23.52
N ARG A 7 -6.37 -13.24 -22.73
CA ARG A 7 -6.59 -11.81 -22.47
C ARG A 7 -5.31 -11.27 -21.85
N SER A 8 -4.72 -10.23 -22.44
CA SER A 8 -3.55 -9.59 -21.85
C SER A 8 -3.88 -9.10 -20.44
N ASN A 9 -2.95 -9.28 -19.50
CA ASN A 9 -3.13 -8.91 -18.08
C ASN A 9 -3.60 -7.46 -17.90
N GLY A 10 -3.20 -6.55 -18.80
CA GLY A 10 -3.63 -5.15 -18.80
C GLY A 10 -5.13 -4.94 -19.02
N ARG A 11 -5.80 -5.75 -19.86
CA ARG A 11 -7.27 -5.66 -20.03
C ARG A 11 -8.03 -6.19 -18.82
N LEU A 12 -7.42 -7.10 -18.04
CA LEU A 12 -8.01 -7.64 -16.82
C LEU A 12 -7.91 -6.65 -15.66
N ALA A 13 -6.80 -5.91 -15.58
CA ALA A 13 -6.47 -4.95 -14.53
C ALA A 13 -7.54 -3.86 -14.31
N ILE A 14 -8.25 -3.47 -15.36
CA ILE A 14 -9.29 -2.43 -15.31
C ILE A 14 -10.67 -2.98 -15.73
N ALA A 15 -10.85 -4.30 -15.73
CA ALA A 15 -12.06 -4.94 -16.21
C ALA A 15 -13.29 -4.64 -15.35
N THR A 16 -13.08 -4.27 -14.08
CA THR A 16 -14.13 -3.84 -13.16
C THR A 16 -13.70 -2.57 -12.41
N PRO A 17 -14.64 -1.75 -11.91
CA PRO A 17 -14.30 -0.58 -11.10
C PRO A 17 -13.43 -0.93 -9.89
N TRP A 18 -13.64 -2.09 -9.26
CA TRP A 18 -12.85 -2.54 -8.10
C TRP A 18 -11.42 -2.92 -8.47
N LEU A 19 -11.23 -3.62 -9.58
CA LEU A 19 -9.88 -3.91 -10.09
C LEU A 19 -9.16 -2.63 -10.54
N ALA A 20 -9.89 -1.70 -11.16
CA ALA A 20 -9.34 -0.40 -11.53
C ALA A 20 -8.92 0.43 -10.31
N LEU A 21 -9.74 0.45 -9.25
CA LEU A 21 -9.40 1.09 -7.97
C LEU A 21 -8.16 0.45 -7.33
N PHE A 22 -8.07 -0.88 -7.33
CA PHE A 22 -6.92 -1.58 -6.79
C PHE A 22 -5.66 -1.32 -7.63
N ALA A 23 -5.76 -1.34 -8.96
CA ALA A 23 -4.67 -0.99 -9.85
C ALA A 23 -4.19 0.45 -9.63
N PHE A 24 -5.12 1.39 -9.45
CA PHE A 24 -4.82 2.78 -9.11
C PHE A 24 -4.09 2.87 -7.77
N LEU A 25 -4.56 2.17 -6.74
CA LEU A 25 -3.90 2.14 -5.43
C LEU A 25 -2.45 1.62 -5.54
N VAL A 26 -2.22 0.53 -6.29
CA VAL A 26 -0.86 0.00 -6.51
C VAL A 26 0.02 1.04 -7.20
N ALA A 27 -0.48 1.70 -8.25
CA ALA A 27 0.28 2.72 -8.97
C ALA A 27 0.57 3.94 -8.08
N ALA A 28 -0.42 4.44 -7.36
CA ALA A 28 -0.28 5.56 -6.44
C ALA A 28 0.76 5.25 -5.34
N GLN A 29 0.65 4.08 -4.70
CA GLN A 29 1.58 3.68 -3.65
C GLN A 29 3.00 3.46 -4.18
N THR A 30 3.14 2.93 -5.41
CA THR A 30 4.46 2.80 -6.05
C THR A 30 5.08 4.18 -6.29
N SER A 31 4.30 5.16 -6.75
CA SER A 31 4.79 6.54 -6.91
C SER A 31 5.22 7.15 -5.57
N HIS A 32 4.46 6.92 -4.50
CA HIS A 32 4.81 7.35 -3.15
C HIS A 32 6.12 6.71 -2.65
N LEU A 33 6.30 5.41 -2.88
CA LEU A 33 7.57 4.73 -2.58
C LEU A 33 8.75 5.34 -3.36
N LEU A 34 8.57 5.70 -4.64
CA LEU A 34 9.63 6.33 -5.44
C LEU A 34 10.04 7.70 -4.89
N GLU A 35 9.11 8.44 -4.30
CA GLU A 35 9.42 9.69 -3.58
C GLU A 35 10.36 9.41 -2.39
N HIS A 36 10.08 8.37 -1.61
CA HIS A 36 10.94 7.98 -0.50
C HIS A 36 12.26 7.34 -0.95
N VAL A 37 12.31 6.65 -2.10
CA VAL A 37 13.58 6.22 -2.69
C VAL A 37 14.47 7.43 -2.98
N ALA A 38 13.90 8.49 -3.57
CA ALA A 38 14.64 9.72 -3.82
C ALA A 38 15.11 10.37 -2.50
N GLN A 39 14.26 10.39 -1.47
CA GLN A 39 14.63 10.87 -0.14
C GLN A 39 15.79 10.08 0.48
N ILE A 40 15.75 8.74 0.44
CA ILE A 40 16.83 7.89 0.96
C ILE A 40 18.13 8.09 0.18
N VAL A 41 18.06 8.27 -1.15
CA VAL A 41 19.23 8.63 -1.97
C VAL A 41 19.80 9.99 -1.54
N GLN A 42 18.94 10.99 -1.33
CA GLN A 42 19.36 12.32 -0.87
C GLN A 42 20.09 12.26 0.48
N ILE A 43 19.56 11.49 1.43
CA ILE A 43 20.15 11.36 2.78
C ILE A 43 21.47 10.59 2.73
N HIS A 44 21.45 9.37 2.19
CA HIS A 44 22.56 8.42 2.37
C HIS A 44 23.63 8.50 1.28
N LEU A 45 23.28 8.97 0.08
CA LEU A 45 24.24 9.07 -1.03
C LEU A 45 24.69 10.51 -1.27
N LEU A 46 23.82 11.50 -1.03
CA LEU A 46 24.14 12.92 -1.26
C LEU A 46 24.44 13.69 0.03
N GLY A 47 24.22 13.09 1.20
CA GLY A 47 24.48 13.74 2.50
C GLY A 47 23.55 14.93 2.79
N LEU A 48 22.39 15.01 2.14
CA LEU A 48 21.40 16.05 2.35
C LEU A 48 20.59 15.77 3.62
N SER A 49 20.02 16.81 4.22
CA SER A 49 19.23 16.67 5.45
C SER A 49 18.12 17.71 5.53
N GLY A 50 17.13 17.44 6.39
CA GLY A 50 16.00 18.35 6.59
C GLY A 50 15.28 18.66 5.27
N PRO A 51 14.98 19.93 4.98
CA PRO A 51 14.27 20.32 3.75
C PRO A 51 14.99 19.93 2.44
N ASP A 52 16.32 19.79 2.46
CA ASP A 52 17.11 19.42 1.29
C ASP A 52 17.00 17.92 0.96
N ALA A 53 16.46 17.12 1.88
CA ALA A 53 16.24 15.68 1.74
C ALA A 53 14.74 15.34 1.81
N SER A 54 13.95 15.94 0.92
CA SER A 54 12.48 15.88 0.93
C SER A 54 11.86 15.10 -0.24
N GLY A 55 12.66 14.38 -1.03
CA GLY A 55 12.18 13.64 -2.22
C GLY A 55 12.21 14.47 -3.50
N ILE A 56 11.45 14.04 -4.53
CA ILE A 56 11.38 14.70 -5.86
C ILE A 56 10.43 15.90 -5.80
N VAL A 57 9.28 15.74 -5.13
CA VAL A 57 8.20 16.72 -4.99
C VAL A 57 8.13 17.19 -3.53
N GLY A 58 9.28 17.54 -2.94
CA GLY A 58 9.44 17.78 -1.50
C GLY A 58 8.54 18.83 -0.82
N ARG A 59 7.71 19.57 -1.57
CA ARG A 59 6.59 20.34 -1.01
C ARG A 59 5.49 19.46 -0.39
N LEU A 60 5.43 18.19 -0.78
CA LEU A 60 4.50 17.20 -0.25
C LEU A 60 5.06 16.47 0.97
N ASP A 61 6.33 16.69 1.33
CA ASP A 61 6.97 16.10 2.51
C ASP A 61 6.57 16.82 3.81
N ILE A 62 5.27 16.83 4.11
CA ILE A 62 4.70 17.43 5.33
C ILE A 62 3.77 16.44 6.04
N GLU A 63 3.65 16.58 7.36
CA GLU A 63 2.96 15.60 8.20
C GLU A 63 1.50 15.36 7.78
N TRP A 64 0.78 16.42 7.38
CA TRP A 64 -0.60 16.31 6.92
C TRP A 64 -0.75 15.48 5.65
N VAL A 65 0.17 15.63 4.70
CA VAL A 65 0.12 14.87 3.44
C VAL A 65 0.31 13.39 3.72
N HIS A 66 1.31 13.03 4.53
CA HIS A 66 1.54 11.64 4.90
C HIS A 66 0.35 11.04 5.67
N PHE A 67 -0.20 11.77 6.65
CA PHE A 67 -1.32 11.25 7.43
C PHE A 67 -2.57 11.03 6.57
N ILE A 68 -2.92 11.98 5.71
CA ILE A 68 -4.06 11.86 4.78
C ILE A 68 -3.81 10.72 3.79
N TRP A 69 -2.59 10.59 3.27
CA TRP A 69 -2.21 9.52 2.35
C TRP A 69 -2.40 8.14 2.99
N ASN A 70 -1.78 7.90 4.15
CA ASN A 70 -1.88 6.63 4.86
C ASN A 70 -3.33 6.30 5.28
N THR A 71 -4.10 7.31 5.70
CA THR A 71 -5.52 7.13 5.99
C THR A 71 -6.29 6.71 4.74
N GLY A 72 -6.04 7.37 3.60
CA GLY A 72 -6.65 7.05 2.32
C GLY A 72 -6.32 5.63 1.85
N VAL A 73 -5.06 5.20 1.98
CA VAL A 73 -4.63 3.83 1.66
C VAL A 73 -5.41 2.82 2.49
N VAL A 74 -5.49 3.00 3.82
CA VAL A 74 -6.23 2.09 4.71
C VAL A 74 -7.72 2.06 4.36
N VAL A 75 -8.34 3.21 4.09
CA VAL A 75 -9.77 3.29 3.70
C VAL A 75 -10.04 2.54 2.40
N VAL A 76 -9.19 2.73 1.37
CA VAL A 76 -9.34 2.03 0.09
C VAL A 76 -9.12 0.52 0.27
N LEU A 77 -8.09 0.11 1.01
CA LEU A 77 -7.83 -1.31 1.30
C LEU A 77 -8.97 -1.95 2.08
N ALA A 78 -9.56 -1.24 3.06
CA ALA A 78 -10.71 -1.72 3.81
C ALA A 78 -11.94 -1.89 2.90
N ALA A 79 -12.21 -0.92 2.01
CA ALA A 79 -13.30 -1.02 1.03
C ALA A 79 -13.11 -2.21 0.08
N LEU A 80 -11.89 -2.39 -0.45
CA LEU A 80 -11.53 -3.56 -1.26
C LEU A 80 -11.68 -4.86 -0.46
N LEU A 81 -11.27 -4.90 0.80
CA LEU A 81 -11.37 -6.10 1.63
C LEU A 81 -12.82 -6.48 1.93
N ILE A 82 -13.69 -5.49 2.15
CA ILE A 82 -15.14 -5.70 2.31
C ILE A 82 -15.74 -6.31 1.03
N HIS A 83 -15.30 -5.88 -0.14
CA HIS A 83 -15.74 -6.40 -1.43
C HIS A 83 -15.18 -7.80 -1.73
N ASP A 84 -13.89 -8.00 -1.51
CA ASP A 84 -13.09 -9.15 -1.94
C ASP A 84 -12.57 -10.00 -0.77
N ARG A 85 -13.47 -10.39 0.14
CA ARG A 85 -13.13 -11.11 1.39
C ARG A 85 -12.37 -12.44 1.20
N ALA A 86 -12.41 -13.05 0.02
CA ALA A 86 -11.70 -14.28 -0.28
C ALA A 86 -10.17 -14.09 -0.38
N ASN A 87 -9.70 -12.86 -0.55
CA ASN A 87 -8.28 -12.56 -0.71
C ASN A 87 -7.61 -12.33 0.65
N ARG A 88 -7.07 -13.41 1.24
CA ARG A 88 -6.32 -13.32 2.52
C ARG A 88 -5.09 -12.40 2.46
N TRP A 89 -4.52 -12.19 1.28
CA TRP A 89 -3.35 -11.33 1.10
C TRP A 89 -3.74 -9.85 1.14
N LEU A 90 -4.95 -9.52 0.68
CA LEU A 90 -5.53 -8.21 0.88
C LEU A 90 -5.73 -7.92 2.37
N ALA A 91 -6.21 -8.90 3.16
CA ALA A 91 -6.32 -8.75 4.61
C ALA A 91 -4.96 -8.48 5.28
N LEU A 92 -3.90 -9.19 4.86
CA LEU A 92 -2.54 -8.94 5.35
C LEU A 92 -2.04 -7.55 4.96
N ALA A 93 -2.25 -7.12 3.71
CA ALA A 93 -1.88 -5.79 3.26
C ALA A 93 -2.64 -4.70 4.04
N THR A 94 -3.93 -4.88 4.32
CA THR A 94 -4.73 -3.98 5.17
C THR A 94 -4.16 -3.91 6.58
N LEU A 95 -3.74 -5.03 7.18
CA LEU A 95 -3.15 -5.05 8.52
C LEU A 95 -1.82 -4.27 8.55
N ILE A 96 -0.94 -4.49 7.57
CA ILE A 96 0.33 -3.79 7.46
C ILE A 96 0.11 -2.28 7.31
N ALA A 97 -0.77 -1.87 6.39
CA ALA A 97 -1.09 -0.46 6.18
C ALA A 97 -1.75 0.18 7.41
N SER A 98 -2.58 -0.56 8.14
CA SER A 98 -3.19 -0.08 9.38
C SER A 98 -2.14 0.15 10.47
N TRP A 99 -1.16 -0.75 10.59
CA TRP A 99 -0.05 -0.57 11.52
C TRP A 99 0.80 0.66 11.16
N HIS A 100 1.09 0.85 9.88
CA HIS A 100 1.80 2.04 9.41
C HIS A 100 1.01 3.34 9.65
N LEU A 101 -0.31 3.32 9.53
CA LEU A 101 -1.16 4.45 9.91
C LEU A 101 -1.10 4.74 11.43
N VAL A 102 -1.00 3.71 12.28
CA VAL A 102 -0.85 3.91 13.74
C VAL A 102 0.45 4.65 14.09
N GLU A 103 1.55 4.35 13.39
CA GLU A 103 2.78 5.13 13.49
C GLU A 103 2.54 6.61 13.15
N HIS A 104 1.84 6.88 12.05
CA HIS A 104 1.47 8.23 11.65
C HIS A 104 0.50 8.92 12.61
N ASP A 105 -0.37 8.20 13.32
CA ASP A 105 -1.22 8.79 14.36
C ASP A 105 -0.36 9.34 15.51
N VAL A 106 0.69 8.64 15.92
CA VAL A 106 1.60 9.10 16.98
C VAL A 106 2.42 10.31 16.51
N ILE A 107 2.93 10.27 15.28
CA ILE A 107 3.65 11.41 14.69
C ILE A 107 2.72 12.63 14.60
N MET A 108 1.50 12.45 14.10
CA MET A 108 0.51 13.51 13.96
C MET A 108 0.11 14.10 15.32
N ARG A 109 -0.13 13.27 16.34
CA ARG A 109 -0.39 13.75 17.71
C ARG A 109 0.75 14.63 18.22
N THR A 110 2.00 14.22 18.00
CA THR A 110 3.18 14.98 18.41
C THR A 110 3.28 16.30 17.64
N PHE A 111 3.07 16.27 16.34
CA PHE A 111 3.06 17.45 15.49
C PHE A 111 1.97 18.45 15.90
N LEU A 112 0.75 17.98 16.18
CA LEU A 112 -0.35 18.83 16.65
C LEU A 112 -0.08 19.44 18.03
N ALA A 113 0.63 18.72 18.90
CA ALA A 113 0.97 19.20 20.24
C ALA A 113 2.13 20.21 20.26
N THR A 114 3.11 20.05 19.35
CA THR A 114 4.39 20.78 19.41
C THR A 114 4.61 21.74 18.24
N GLY A 115 3.95 21.53 17.11
CA GLY A 115 4.22 22.21 15.85
C GLY A 115 5.53 21.77 15.17
N ILE A 116 6.25 20.79 15.72
CA ILE A 116 7.57 20.37 15.23
C ILE A 116 7.42 19.19 14.25
N PRO A 117 7.71 19.36 12.95
CA PRO A 117 7.65 18.28 11.97
C PRO A 117 8.85 17.32 12.13
N GLY A 118 8.71 16.09 11.64
CA GLY A 118 9.80 15.11 11.62
C GLY A 118 10.04 14.40 12.96
N SER A 119 9.15 14.57 13.94
CA SER A 119 9.20 13.87 15.22
C SER A 119 9.06 12.34 15.02
N PRO A 120 9.75 11.50 15.80
CA PRO A 120 9.63 10.05 15.69
C PRO A 120 8.23 9.57 16.11
N GLY A 121 7.81 8.44 15.54
CA GLY A 121 6.59 7.74 15.92
C GLY A 121 6.80 6.80 17.12
N LEU A 122 6.27 5.59 17.03
CA LEU A 122 6.47 4.52 17.99
C LEU A 122 7.85 3.89 17.86
N LEU A 123 8.23 3.44 16.65
CA LEU A 123 9.41 2.57 16.45
C LEU A 123 10.65 3.26 15.88
N ALA A 124 10.57 4.51 15.41
CA ALA A 124 11.79 5.22 14.96
C ALA A 124 12.70 5.53 16.16
N SER A 125 13.98 5.80 15.94
CA SER A 125 14.92 6.20 16.99
C SER A 125 14.39 7.41 17.77
N GLY A 126 14.31 7.28 19.10
CA GLY A 126 13.65 8.25 19.98
C GLY A 126 12.13 8.09 20.07
N GLY A 127 11.59 6.98 19.57
CA GLY A 127 10.16 6.71 19.48
C GLY A 127 9.51 6.32 20.80
N ALA A 128 8.19 6.43 20.84
CA ALA A 128 7.41 6.25 22.07
C ALA A 128 7.39 4.81 22.61
N LEU A 129 7.70 3.80 21.77
CA LEU A 129 7.74 2.40 22.22
C LEU A 129 9.18 1.99 22.55
N ALA A 130 9.49 1.92 23.85
CA ALA A 130 10.79 1.50 24.37
C ALA A 130 12.00 2.29 23.80
N GLY A 131 11.80 3.54 23.39
CA GLY A 131 12.83 4.39 22.77
C GLY A 131 13.05 4.13 21.27
N GLY A 132 12.31 3.18 20.69
CA GLY A 132 12.35 2.83 19.27
C GLY A 132 13.52 1.93 18.87
N LEU A 133 13.60 1.67 17.57
CA LEU A 133 14.65 0.93 16.88
C LEU A 133 15.83 1.86 16.55
N ALA A 134 16.98 1.28 16.24
CA ALA A 134 18.16 2.00 15.75
C ALA A 134 18.02 2.42 14.26
N LEU A 135 16.85 2.92 13.88
CA LEU A 135 16.55 3.43 12.55
C LEU A 135 16.10 4.89 12.67
N SER A 136 16.61 5.75 11.79
CA SER A 136 16.07 7.10 11.71
C SER A 136 14.61 7.06 11.25
N ARG A 137 13.84 8.13 11.52
CA ARG A 137 12.45 8.21 11.05
C ARG A 137 12.35 8.04 9.53
N PRO A 138 13.15 8.73 8.67
CA PRO A 138 13.14 8.49 7.23
C PRO A 138 13.42 7.04 6.85
N ASP A 139 14.39 6.38 7.50
CA ASP A 139 14.74 4.99 7.19
C ASP A 139 13.62 4.02 7.52
N LEU A 140 13.04 4.16 8.71
CA LEU A 140 11.93 3.32 9.13
C LEU A 140 10.70 3.56 8.23
N HIS A 141 10.43 4.81 7.89
CA HIS A 141 9.33 5.16 7.01
C HIS A 141 9.51 4.59 5.60
N PHE A 142 10.73 4.60 5.06
CA PHE A 142 11.06 3.91 3.82
C PHE A 142 10.80 2.40 3.91
N VAL A 143 11.22 1.75 5.01
CA VAL A 143 10.97 0.31 5.24
C VAL A 143 9.47 0.01 5.27
N TYR A 144 8.68 0.81 5.97
CA TYR A 144 7.23 0.66 5.97
C TYR A 144 6.65 0.79 4.57
N ASN A 145 7.00 1.84 3.82
CA ASN A 145 6.52 2.04 2.45
C ASN A 145 6.90 0.89 1.52
N LEU A 146 8.11 0.35 1.64
CA LEU A 146 8.57 -0.78 0.84
C LEU A 146 7.73 -2.04 1.13
N VAL A 147 7.58 -2.40 2.41
CA VAL A 147 6.84 -3.59 2.83
C VAL A 147 5.35 -3.46 2.48
N GLU A 148 4.76 -2.29 2.74
CA GLU A 148 3.36 -1.99 2.41
C GLU A 148 3.11 -2.07 0.91
N THR A 149 3.93 -1.41 0.09
CA THR A 149 3.79 -1.43 -1.38
C THR A 149 3.92 -2.85 -1.92
N ALA A 150 4.89 -3.63 -1.42
CA ALA A 150 5.07 -5.01 -1.83
C ALA A 150 3.85 -5.88 -1.46
N ALA A 151 3.30 -5.70 -0.25
CA ALA A 151 2.11 -6.42 0.20
C ALA A 151 0.87 -6.07 -0.64
N ILE A 152 0.64 -4.78 -0.92
CA ILE A 152 -0.47 -4.30 -1.75
C ILE A 152 -0.35 -4.84 -3.18
N ALA A 153 0.84 -4.74 -3.79
CA ALA A 153 1.08 -5.25 -5.14
C ALA A 153 0.88 -6.77 -5.20
N PHE A 154 1.36 -7.51 -4.20
CA PHE A 154 1.15 -8.95 -4.15
C PHE A 154 -0.32 -9.31 -3.98
N ALA A 155 -1.04 -8.63 -3.09
CA ALA A 155 -2.48 -8.80 -2.90
C ALA A 155 -3.26 -8.53 -4.20
N TYR A 156 -2.85 -7.53 -4.98
CA TYR A 156 -3.43 -7.23 -6.28
C TYR A 156 -3.20 -8.35 -7.30
N VAL A 157 -1.96 -8.87 -7.41
CA VAL A 157 -1.67 -10.02 -8.29
C VAL A 157 -2.50 -11.23 -7.90
N MET A 158 -2.67 -11.49 -6.60
CA MET A 158 -3.54 -12.57 -6.12
C MET A 158 -5.01 -12.32 -6.46
N GLN A 159 -5.47 -11.06 -6.37
CA GLN A 159 -6.83 -10.68 -6.76
C GLN A 159 -7.09 -10.95 -8.24
N LEU A 160 -6.14 -10.62 -9.12
CA LEU A 160 -6.24 -10.92 -10.56
C LEU A 160 -6.37 -12.43 -10.82
N ARG A 161 -5.61 -13.26 -10.09
CA ARG A 161 -5.70 -14.72 -10.18
C ARG A 161 -7.06 -15.24 -9.72
N LEU A 162 -7.61 -14.70 -8.63
CA LEU A 162 -8.94 -15.06 -8.12
C LEU A 162 -10.05 -14.70 -9.11
N HIS A 163 -9.97 -13.51 -9.75
CA HIS A 163 -10.92 -13.11 -10.78
C HIS A 163 -10.84 -13.97 -12.04
N ALA A 164 -9.63 -14.31 -12.50
CA ALA A 164 -9.43 -15.16 -13.68
C ALA A 164 -9.98 -16.58 -13.49
N ALA A 165 -9.94 -17.12 -12.27
CA ALA A 165 -10.45 -18.46 -11.94
C ALA A 165 -11.97 -18.54 -11.69
N ARG A 166 -12.67 -17.39 -11.55
CA ARG A 166 -14.12 -17.36 -11.24
C ARG A 166 -15.01 -17.87 -12.40
N PRO A 167 -14.76 -17.52 -13.68
CA PRO A 167 -15.57 -18.03 -14.81
C PRO A 167 -15.54 -19.55 -14.93
N GLU A 168 -14.38 -20.17 -14.69
CA GLU A 168 -14.20 -21.61 -14.80
C GLU A 168 -15.02 -22.39 -13.75
N ARG A 169 -15.07 -21.90 -12.51
CA ARG A 169 -15.88 -22.53 -11.44
C ARG A 169 -17.38 -22.48 -11.73
N LEU A 170 -17.87 -21.39 -12.31
CA LEU A 170 -19.29 -21.25 -12.64
C LEU A 170 -19.70 -22.18 -13.78
N ASP A 171 -18.84 -22.40 -14.76
CA ASP A 171 -19.11 -23.33 -15.87
C ASP A 171 -19.07 -24.80 -15.41
N GLN A 172 -18.11 -25.17 -14.56
CA GLN A 172 -18.03 -26.52 -13.97
C GLN A 172 -19.24 -26.84 -13.09
N GLY A 173 -19.66 -25.90 -12.22
CA GLY A 173 -20.86 -26.09 -11.38
C GLY A 173 -22.14 -26.27 -12.20
N ARG A 174 -22.30 -25.48 -13.28
CA ARG A 174 -23.44 -25.63 -14.20
C ARG A 174 -23.46 -26.99 -14.89
N LYS A 175 -22.31 -27.49 -15.33
CA LYS A 175 -22.19 -28.82 -15.97
C LYS A 175 -22.50 -29.96 -14.99
N SER A 176 -22.06 -29.87 -13.73
CA SER A 176 -22.38 -30.90 -12.73
C SER A 176 -23.87 -30.96 -12.39
N ASP A 177 -24.58 -29.82 -12.40
CA ASP A 177 -26.02 -29.76 -12.15
C ASP A 177 -26.84 -30.34 -13.31
N LEU A 178 -26.34 -30.23 -14.54
CA LEU A 178 -26.98 -30.81 -15.73
C LEU A 178 -26.81 -32.33 -15.81
N VAL A 179 -25.70 -32.88 -15.32
CA VAL A 179 -25.44 -34.33 -15.29
C VAL A 179 -26.22 -35.05 -14.18
N ARG A 180 -26.65 -34.32 -13.12
CA ARG A 180 -27.44 -34.87 -12.01
C ARG A 180 -28.96 -34.84 -12.23
N ARG A 181 -29.43 -34.31 -13.36
CA ARG A 181 -30.84 -34.30 -13.75
C ARG A 181 -31.08 -35.35 -14.83
#